data_AF-A0A2R6I628-F1
#
_entry.id   AF-A0A2R6I628-F1
#
_cell.length_a   1.000
_cell.length_b   1.000
_cell.length_c   1.000
_cell.angle_alpha   90.00
_cell.angle_beta   90.00
_cell.angle_gamma   90.00
#
_symmetry.space_group_name_H-M   'P 1'
#
loop_
_entity.id
_entity.type
_entity.pdbx_description
1 polymer ?
#
loop_
_entity_poly.entity_id
_entity_poly.type
_entity_poly.pdbx_seq_one_letter_code
_entity_poly.pdbx_strand_id
1 'polypeptide(L)'
;MSDRPAGDPSSGSGSDPGNLRERDPEARARALQSLLVEKGLLSPEAVDDVVRTYEEDVGPLNGAKAVARAWTDPDYREWLLEDGVEAVAAVDAEVNDEVMELRVVENTPDTHNLVVCTLCSCYPWAVLGLPPTWYKTPAYRSRAVDEPR
;
A
#
# COMPACT_ATOMS: atom_id res chain seq x y z
N MET A 1 -26.17 -59.88 27.05
CA MET A 1 -25.01 -60.00 26.16
C MET A 1 -25.52 -59.88 24.73
N SER A 2 -25.49 -58.67 24.19
CA SER A 2 -25.73 -58.40 22.77
C SER A 2 -24.74 -57.31 22.37
N ASP A 3 -23.78 -57.68 21.53
CA ASP A 3 -22.74 -56.81 20.99
C ASP A 3 -23.36 -55.73 20.09
N ARG A 4 -23.05 -54.46 20.38
CA ARG A 4 -23.25 -53.35 19.44
C ARG A 4 -22.01 -53.24 18.55
N PRO A 5 -22.14 -53.09 17.22
CA PRO A 5 -20.98 -52.81 16.38
C PRO A 5 -20.50 -51.37 16.64
N ALA A 6 -19.18 -51.20 16.68
CA ALA A 6 -18.53 -49.91 16.76
C ALA A 6 -18.87 -49.08 15.51
N GLY A 7 -19.43 -47.89 15.72
CA GLY A 7 -19.69 -46.91 14.65
C GLY A 7 -18.39 -46.34 14.11
N ASP A 8 -18.35 -46.20 12.79
CA ASP A 8 -17.29 -45.55 12.00
C ASP A 8 -17.08 -44.09 12.43
N PRO A 9 -15.86 -43.65 12.80
CA PRO A 9 -15.61 -42.27 13.23
C PRO A 9 -15.48 -41.27 12.07
N SER A 10 -15.72 -41.66 10.81
CA SER A 10 -15.55 -40.78 9.65
C SER A 10 -16.79 -39.94 9.30
N SER A 11 -17.23 -39.05 10.20
CA SER A 11 -18.14 -37.95 9.80
C SER A 11 -18.03 -36.73 10.73
N GLY A 12 -16.83 -36.19 10.83
CA GLY A 12 -16.63 -34.81 11.28
C GLY A 12 -15.94 -34.03 10.16
N SER A 13 -16.69 -33.20 9.43
CA SER A 13 -16.09 -32.16 8.59
C SER A 13 -15.51 -31.08 9.50
N GLY A 14 -14.42 -31.42 10.19
CA GLY A 14 -13.59 -30.48 10.91
C GLY A 14 -12.86 -29.67 9.86
N SER A 15 -13.25 -28.41 9.71
CA SER A 15 -12.39 -27.42 9.07
C SER A 15 -11.11 -27.34 9.89
N ASP A 16 -10.04 -27.94 9.35
CA ASP A 16 -8.69 -27.86 9.90
C ASP A 16 -8.29 -26.37 9.98
N PRO A 17 -7.99 -25.81 11.17
CA PRO A 17 -7.48 -24.44 11.29
C PRO A 17 -6.02 -24.33 10.83
N GLY A 18 -5.37 -25.46 10.53
CA GLY A 18 -4.07 -25.53 9.92
C GLY A 18 -4.11 -25.16 8.44
N ASN A 19 -3.53 -24.00 8.13
CA ASN A 19 -2.93 -23.70 6.83
C ASN A 19 -3.71 -22.89 5.77
N LEU A 20 -4.17 -21.70 6.17
CA LEU A 20 -4.52 -20.64 5.22
C LEU A 20 -3.33 -20.15 4.35
N ARG A 21 -2.08 -20.54 4.69
CA ARG A 21 -0.85 -20.21 3.94
C ARG A 21 -0.49 -21.23 2.85
N GLU A 22 -1.07 -22.42 2.86
CA GLU A 22 -0.81 -23.50 1.87
C GLU A 22 -1.55 -23.29 0.54
N ARG A 23 -2.54 -22.38 0.51
CA ARG A 23 -3.25 -22.07 -0.72
C ARG A 23 -2.41 -21.12 -1.55
N ASP A 24 -2.01 -21.57 -2.73
CA ASP A 24 -1.33 -20.78 -3.74
C ASP A 24 -2.02 -19.40 -3.92
N PRO A 25 -1.38 -18.29 -3.51
CA PRO A 25 -1.93 -16.95 -3.64
C PRO A 25 -2.23 -16.59 -5.10
N GLU A 26 -1.43 -17.10 -6.03
CA GLU A 26 -1.60 -16.83 -7.46
C GLU A 26 -2.87 -17.50 -8.00
N ALA A 27 -3.04 -18.81 -7.74
CA ALA A 27 -4.27 -19.51 -8.11
C ALA A 27 -5.52 -18.87 -7.50
N ARG A 28 -5.45 -18.39 -6.25
CA ARG A 28 -6.57 -17.69 -5.60
C ARG A 28 -6.87 -16.33 -6.23
N ALA A 29 -5.86 -15.54 -6.56
CA ALA A 29 -6.02 -14.26 -7.22
C ALA A 29 -6.70 -14.45 -8.58
N ARG A 30 -6.24 -15.42 -9.37
CA ARG A 30 -6.85 -15.78 -10.66
C ARG A 30 -8.30 -16.22 -10.51
N ALA A 31 -8.59 -17.10 -9.56
CA ALA A 31 -9.96 -17.56 -9.31
C ALA A 31 -10.91 -16.41 -8.91
N LEU A 32 -10.44 -15.46 -8.10
CA LEU A 32 -11.21 -14.27 -7.72
C LEU A 32 -11.48 -13.39 -8.94
N GLN A 33 -10.46 -13.11 -9.76
CA GLN A 33 -10.62 -12.32 -10.97
C GLN A 33 -11.64 -12.97 -11.92
N SER A 34 -11.52 -14.27 -12.20
CA SER A 34 -12.47 -14.99 -13.06
C SER A 34 -13.91 -14.88 -12.55
N LEU A 35 -14.14 -15.08 -11.24
CA LEU A 35 -15.47 -14.99 -10.65
C LEU A 35 -16.07 -13.57 -10.72
N LEU A 36 -15.25 -12.54 -10.51
CA LEU A 36 -15.70 -11.14 -10.58
C LEU A 36 -16.03 -10.72 -12.02
N VAL A 37 -15.24 -11.19 -12.99
CA VAL A 37 -15.50 -10.99 -14.43
C VAL A 37 -16.77 -11.71 -14.87
N GLU A 38 -16.96 -12.98 -14.50
CA GLU A 38 -18.18 -13.74 -14.81
C GLU A 38 -19.44 -13.06 -14.28
N LYS A 39 -19.35 -12.44 -13.08
CA LYS A 39 -20.44 -11.69 -12.46
C LYS A 39 -20.62 -10.28 -13.04
N GLY A 40 -19.77 -9.84 -13.97
CA GLY A 40 -19.81 -8.49 -14.55
C GLY A 40 -19.45 -7.37 -13.56
N LEU A 41 -18.73 -7.70 -12.47
CA LEU A 41 -18.32 -6.75 -11.42
C LEU A 41 -16.93 -6.14 -11.66
N LEU A 42 -16.17 -6.71 -12.58
CA LEU A 42 -14.80 -6.31 -12.91
C LEU A 42 -14.57 -6.60 -14.39
N SER A 43 -13.85 -5.74 -15.10
CA SER A 43 -13.30 -6.07 -16.41
C SER A 43 -11.80 -6.38 -16.28
N PRO A 44 -11.23 -7.29 -17.09
CA PRO A 44 -9.79 -7.52 -17.10
C PRO A 44 -9.00 -6.24 -17.40
N GLU A 45 -9.50 -5.41 -18.33
CA GLU A 45 -8.85 -4.17 -18.74
C GLU A 45 -8.74 -3.18 -17.57
N ALA A 46 -9.73 -3.13 -16.67
CA ALA A 46 -9.67 -2.27 -15.49
C ALA A 46 -8.57 -2.70 -14.51
N VAL A 47 -8.25 -4.00 -14.44
CA VAL A 47 -7.12 -4.48 -13.63
C VAL A 47 -5.80 -4.06 -14.25
N ASP A 48 -5.68 -4.25 -15.57
CA ASP A 48 -4.47 -3.91 -16.32
C ASP A 48 -4.17 -2.40 -16.26
N ASP A 49 -5.20 -1.56 -16.35
CA ASP A 49 -5.07 -0.11 -16.23
C ASP A 49 -4.53 0.28 -14.84
N VAL A 50 -5.05 -0.32 -13.76
CA VAL A 50 -4.56 -0.06 -12.39
C VAL A 50 -3.11 -0.52 -12.22
N VAL A 51 -2.73 -1.67 -12.79
CA VAL A 51 -1.35 -2.15 -12.75
C VAL A 51 -0.42 -1.18 -13.46
N ARG A 52 -0.75 -0.79 -14.70
CA ARG A 52 0.05 0.17 -15.49
C ARG A 52 0.26 1.49 -14.74
N THR A 53 -0.81 2.05 -14.16
CA THR A 53 -0.71 3.31 -13.41
C THR A 53 0.34 3.28 -12.31
N TYR A 54 0.41 2.20 -11.52
CA TYR A 54 1.38 2.12 -10.42
C TYR A 54 2.74 1.52 -10.80
N GLU A 55 2.87 0.89 -11.96
CA GLU A 55 4.15 0.41 -12.49
C GLU A 55 4.90 1.47 -13.31
N GLU A 56 4.16 2.30 -14.06
CA GLU A 56 4.74 3.20 -15.06
C GLU A 56 4.50 4.68 -14.74
N ASP A 57 3.28 5.05 -14.39
CA ASP A 57 2.85 6.46 -14.36
C ASP A 57 3.13 7.14 -13.00
N VAL A 58 2.90 6.41 -11.90
CA VAL A 58 2.99 6.95 -10.54
C VAL A 58 4.22 6.43 -9.80
N GLY A 59 5.13 7.35 -9.44
CA GLY A 59 6.37 7.00 -8.76
C GLY A 59 7.04 8.15 -8.03
N PRO A 60 8.21 7.89 -7.41
CA PRO A 60 8.90 8.85 -6.53
C PRO A 60 9.44 10.10 -7.22
N LEU A 61 9.39 10.16 -8.57
CA LEU A 61 9.80 11.33 -9.33
C LEU A 61 8.93 12.55 -9.03
N ASN A 62 7.65 12.37 -8.69
CA ASN A 62 6.75 13.46 -8.33
C ASN A 62 7.27 14.18 -7.07
N GLY A 63 7.55 13.43 -6.00
CA GLY A 63 8.19 13.97 -4.80
C GLY A 63 9.56 14.59 -5.08
N ALA A 64 10.37 13.97 -5.94
CA ALA A 64 11.69 14.51 -6.28
C ALA A 64 11.61 15.87 -6.99
N LYS A 65 10.68 16.06 -7.93
CA LYS A 65 10.42 17.35 -8.59
C LYS A 65 9.99 18.42 -7.59
N ALA A 66 9.07 18.07 -6.68
CA ALA A 66 8.59 18.99 -5.64
C ALA A 66 9.73 19.43 -4.71
N VAL A 67 10.55 18.49 -4.23
CA VAL A 67 11.71 18.79 -3.37
C VAL A 67 12.74 19.65 -4.12
N ALA A 68 13.06 19.30 -5.37
CA ALA A 68 14.02 20.06 -6.17
C ALA A 68 13.57 21.52 -6.37
N ARG A 69 12.28 21.74 -6.65
CA ARG A 69 11.72 23.10 -6.76
C ARG A 69 11.79 23.85 -5.43
N ALA A 70 11.43 23.20 -4.31
CA ALA A 70 11.51 23.81 -2.99
C ALA A 70 12.94 24.21 -2.58
N TRP A 71 13.98 23.57 -3.13
CA TRP A 71 15.37 23.99 -2.91
C TRP A 71 15.77 25.25 -3.66
N THR A 72 15.15 25.54 -4.81
CA THR A 72 15.52 26.70 -5.64
C THR A 72 14.52 27.85 -5.60
N ASP A 73 13.33 27.63 -5.03
CA ASP A 73 12.22 28.57 -4.97
C ASP A 73 11.68 28.65 -3.53
N PRO A 74 12.11 29.66 -2.74
CA PRO A 74 11.67 29.82 -1.35
C PRO A 74 10.17 30.04 -1.18
N ASP A 75 9.51 30.72 -2.12
CA ASP A 75 8.07 30.98 -2.07
C ASP A 75 7.29 29.68 -2.31
N TYR A 76 7.76 28.86 -3.26
CA TYR A 76 7.21 27.50 -3.45
C TYR A 76 7.48 26.60 -2.23
N ARG A 77 8.65 26.71 -1.57
CA ARG A 77 8.92 25.96 -0.34
C ARG A 77 7.93 26.32 0.76
N GLU A 78 7.64 27.61 0.96
CA GLU A 78 6.66 28.04 1.96
C GLU A 78 5.27 27.52 1.62
N TRP A 79 4.86 27.63 0.35
CA TRP A 79 3.59 27.07 -0.12
C TRP A 79 3.50 25.55 0.06
N LEU A 80 4.55 24.80 -0.27
CA LEU A 80 4.58 23.34 -0.12
C LEU A 80 4.41 22.88 1.34
N LEU A 81 4.91 23.66 2.30
CA LEU A 81 4.77 23.38 3.72
C LEU A 81 3.37 23.75 4.25
N GLU A 82 2.73 24.76 3.68
CA GLU A 82 1.37 25.17 4.02
C GLU A 82 0.31 24.24 3.41
N ASP A 83 0.43 23.95 2.11
CA ASP A 83 -0.49 23.12 1.33
C ASP A 83 0.29 22.17 0.39
N GLY A 84 0.57 20.98 0.90
CA GLY A 84 1.31 19.97 0.14
C GLY A 84 0.56 19.48 -1.10
N VAL A 85 -0.77 19.43 -1.06
CA VAL A 85 -1.58 18.87 -2.15
C VAL A 85 -1.49 19.77 -3.38
N GLU A 86 -1.83 21.05 -3.19
CA GLU A 86 -1.83 22.04 -4.27
C GLU A 86 -0.42 22.30 -4.81
N ALA A 87 0.58 22.40 -3.92
CA ALA A 87 1.96 22.62 -4.35
C ALA A 87 2.51 21.46 -5.19
N VAL A 88 2.27 20.19 -4.80
CA VAL A 88 2.74 19.03 -5.58
C VAL A 88 1.99 18.90 -6.90
N ALA A 89 0.71 19.26 -6.97
CA ALA A 89 -0.03 19.32 -8.24
C ALA A 89 0.62 20.30 -9.23
N ALA A 90 1.25 21.37 -8.73
CA ALA A 90 1.91 22.39 -9.56
C ALA A 90 3.26 21.98 -10.18
N VAL A 91 3.76 20.76 -9.96
CA VAL A 91 5.02 20.25 -10.56
C VAL A 91 4.81 19.14 -11.60
N ASP A 92 3.66 19.15 -12.29
CA ASP A 92 3.24 18.14 -13.26
C ASP A 92 3.27 16.71 -12.68
N ALA A 93 2.96 16.59 -11.39
CA ALA A 93 2.52 15.32 -10.87
C ALA A 93 1.05 15.20 -11.28
N GLU A 94 0.70 14.15 -12.02
CA GLU A 94 -0.68 13.66 -12.06
C GLU A 94 -0.99 13.19 -10.63
N VAL A 95 -1.21 14.16 -9.74
CA VAL A 95 -1.65 13.91 -8.38
C VAL A 95 -3.06 13.42 -8.57
N ASN A 96 -3.17 12.09 -8.68
CA ASN A 96 -4.44 11.41 -8.77
C ASN A 96 -5.36 11.96 -7.68
N ASP A 97 -6.65 12.13 -7.98
CA ASP A 97 -7.66 12.74 -7.10
C ASP A 97 -7.84 12.01 -5.74
N GLU A 98 -7.05 10.97 -5.49
CA GLU A 98 -6.98 10.13 -4.29
C GLU A 98 -6.19 10.75 -3.12
N VAL A 99 -5.44 11.86 -3.32
CA VAL A 99 -4.76 12.53 -2.20
C VAL A 99 -5.74 13.39 -1.42
N MET A 100 -6.35 12.81 -0.38
CA MET A 100 -7.29 13.54 0.48
C MET A 100 -6.59 14.57 1.40
N GLU A 101 -5.35 14.32 1.80
CA GLU A 101 -4.52 15.24 2.59
C GLU A 101 -3.03 14.89 2.42
N LEU A 102 -2.18 15.89 2.21
CA LEU A 102 -0.73 15.73 2.16
C LEU A 102 -0.06 16.73 3.10
N ARG A 103 0.76 16.22 4.02
CA ARG A 103 1.61 17.02 4.90
C ARG A 103 3.07 16.83 4.53
N VAL A 104 3.76 17.94 4.31
CA VAL A 104 5.20 17.96 4.09
C VAL A 104 5.90 18.34 5.39
N VAL A 105 6.89 17.53 5.79
CA VAL A 105 7.67 17.75 7.01
C VAL A 105 9.11 18.04 6.64
N GLU A 106 9.59 19.21 7.05
CA GLU A 106 10.94 19.66 6.72
C GLU A 106 11.98 19.12 7.71
N ASN A 107 13.06 18.55 7.16
CA ASN A 107 14.27 18.30 7.93
C ASN A 107 15.08 19.59 8.10
N THR A 108 15.63 19.79 9.30
CA THR A 108 16.51 20.92 9.64
C THR A 108 17.86 20.38 10.14
N PRO A 109 18.89 21.23 10.36
CA PRO A 109 20.16 20.77 10.92
C PRO A 109 20.01 19.99 12.24
N ASP A 110 18.98 20.31 13.03
CA ASP A 110 18.76 19.74 14.37
C ASP A 110 17.58 18.74 14.41
N THR A 111 16.85 18.54 13.31
CA THR A 111 15.66 17.68 13.25
C THR A 111 15.65 16.83 12.00
N HIS A 112 15.56 15.51 12.19
CA HIS A 112 15.39 14.54 11.12
C HIS A 112 14.03 13.85 11.26
N ASN A 113 13.19 13.97 10.24
CA ASN A 113 11.88 13.33 10.16
C ASN A 113 11.98 12.00 9.42
N LEU A 114 11.17 11.04 9.86
CA LEU A 114 10.93 9.77 9.18
C LEU A 114 9.44 9.44 9.26
N VAL A 115 8.94 8.66 8.31
CA VAL A 115 7.51 8.33 8.21
C VAL A 115 7.32 6.82 8.36
N VAL A 116 6.32 6.40 9.13
CA VAL A 116 5.95 4.99 9.28
C VAL A 116 4.46 4.83 9.49
N CYS A 117 3.89 3.75 8.95
CA CYS A 117 2.54 3.29 9.29
C CYS A 117 2.65 2.02 10.14
N THR A 118 2.57 2.17 11.47
CA THR A 118 2.74 1.05 12.40
C THR A 118 1.66 -0.03 12.23
N LEU A 119 0.43 0.36 11.86
CA LEU A 119 -0.72 -0.55 11.78
C LEU A 119 -0.87 -1.31 10.46
N CYS A 120 -0.42 -0.74 9.34
CA CYS A 120 -0.53 -1.38 8.03
C CYS A 120 0.58 -0.96 7.07
N SER A 121 0.31 0.00 6.19
CA SER A 121 1.19 0.40 5.09
C SER A 121 0.79 1.74 4.45
N CYS A 122 0.09 2.63 5.17
CA CYS A 122 -0.28 3.96 4.65
C CYS A 122 0.95 4.68 4.10
N TYR A 123 0.82 5.25 2.91
CA TYR A 123 1.92 5.86 2.16
C TYR A 123 1.36 6.81 1.08
N PRO A 124 2.02 7.93 0.75
CA PRO A 124 1.49 8.91 -0.20
C PRO A 124 1.74 8.47 -1.66
N TRP A 125 0.88 7.59 -2.19
CA TRP A 125 1.10 6.93 -3.49
C TRP A 125 1.24 7.91 -4.65
N ALA A 126 0.40 8.93 -4.73
CA ALA A 126 0.46 9.92 -5.81
C ALA A 126 1.80 10.70 -5.87
N VAL A 127 2.55 10.74 -4.76
CA VAL A 127 3.81 11.49 -4.65
C VAL A 127 5.02 10.56 -4.70
N LEU A 128 4.92 9.38 -4.09
CA LEU A 128 6.05 8.48 -3.86
C LEU A 128 5.90 7.10 -4.53
N GLY A 129 4.78 6.81 -5.19
CA GLY A 129 4.45 5.48 -5.72
C GLY A 129 4.07 4.48 -4.63
N LEU A 130 3.99 3.20 -5.00
CA LEU A 130 3.72 2.12 -4.04
C LEU A 130 4.85 2.00 -3.00
N PRO A 131 4.53 1.74 -1.72
CA PRO A 131 5.53 1.64 -0.68
C PRO A 131 6.48 0.46 -0.93
N PRO A 132 7.79 0.65 -0.68
CA PRO A 132 8.77 -0.40 -0.85
C PRO A 132 8.49 -1.56 0.10
N THR A 133 8.94 -2.76 -0.25
CA THR A 133 8.65 -3.99 0.52
C THR A 133 9.05 -3.87 1.98
N TRP A 134 10.22 -3.29 2.27
CA TRP A 134 10.72 -3.14 3.64
C TRP A 134 9.82 -2.26 4.52
N TYR A 135 9.18 -1.23 3.94
CA TYR A 135 8.28 -0.32 4.68
C TYR A 135 7.07 -1.05 5.26
N LYS A 136 6.61 -2.09 4.55
CA LYS A 136 5.45 -2.90 4.92
C LYS A 136 5.79 -4.00 5.95
N THR A 137 7.07 -4.23 6.23
CA THR A 137 7.50 -5.31 7.12
C THR A 137 7.23 -5.00 8.59
N PRO A 138 6.96 -6.02 9.42
CA PRO A 138 6.88 -5.84 10.87
C PRO A 138 8.18 -5.26 11.46
N ALA A 139 9.34 -5.59 10.89
CA ALA A 139 10.63 -5.12 11.37
C ALA A 139 10.74 -3.58 11.30
N TYR A 140 10.42 -2.97 10.17
CA TYR A 140 10.41 -1.51 10.07
C TYR A 140 9.30 -0.89 10.93
N ARG A 141 8.08 -1.42 10.79
CA ARG A 141 6.87 -0.86 11.42
C ARG A 141 6.88 -0.84 12.94
N SER A 142 7.57 -1.79 13.57
CA SER A 142 7.69 -1.85 15.04
C SER A 142 8.88 -1.04 15.56
N ARG A 143 10.02 -1.08 14.88
CA ARG A 143 11.28 -0.50 15.36
C ARG A 143 11.38 1.00 15.09
N ALA A 144 10.80 1.49 13.99
CA ALA A 144 10.89 2.90 13.59
C ALA A 144 10.30 3.89 14.63
N VAL A 145 9.42 3.42 15.52
CA VAL A 145 8.80 4.25 16.58
C VAL A 145 9.45 4.07 17.96
N ASP A 146 10.36 3.12 18.12
CA ASP A 146 10.98 2.77 19.42
C ASP A 146 12.50 2.98 19.39
N GLU A 147 13.16 2.45 18.36
CA GLU A 147 14.60 2.54 18.13
C GLU A 147 14.92 3.03 16.70
N PRO A 148 14.65 4.31 16.38
CA PRO A 148 14.84 4.87 15.04
C PRO A 148 16.31 5.10 14.62
N ARG A 149 17.29 4.81 15.49
CA ARG A 149 18.72 5.07 15.29
C ARG A 149 19.55 3.79 15.31
#